data_AF-A0A7C1L583-F1
#
_entry.id   AF-A0A7C1L583-F1
#
_cell.length_a   1.000
_cell.length_b   1.000
_cell.length_c   1.000
_cell.angle_alpha   90.00
_cell.angle_beta   90.00
_cell.angle_gamma   90.00
#
_symmetry.space_group_name_H-M   'P 1'
#
loop_
_entity.id
_entity.type
_entity.pdbx_description
1 polymer ?
#
loop_
_entity_poly.entity_id
_entity_poly.type
_entity_poly.pdbx_seq_one_letter_code
_entity_poly.pdbx_strand_id
1 'polypeptide(L)'
;MTTEPEIQLVPTLERMRKKAKDISWSKLSQIQKCPANWLASNFLVFANVESAAIENSLAVPGTVIQKMFEIFINSRIYNRPEMTSLEKIYEWFNTNTKLFFELCTFDYSEQYTLPSSEPRYYPRTNHGKARVRAKYKEGLDPEFKSFKPQFMDWIYFNSLHGDKTKFLERLNSLYPNILKIFLKYNLTLDKMLSEQYVQAWMFKGVKINGGVDFLYNVNNHTKNYQMKTINTLSSEYILIDGKHKISKYVEKEQLFFYATVIGIAFKKWPSQLAFLDWSKGNFEFFDFPLTYVEELRAKVVNIVQLVDTTIAGIGQLIDQGQTIIKVSEIPSAKFTPSQNGCRFCPMIGVCPAAIKSGIKDVSKDISIAKDGRRQAEAQFGDKPKGAVNQVEL
;
A
#
# COMPACT_ATOMS: atom_id res chain seq x y z
N MET A 1 -29.33 -10.16 -10.55
CA MET A 1 -29.41 -8.74 -10.16
C MET A 1 -28.43 -8.53 -9.02
N THR A 2 -27.46 -7.63 -9.14
CA THR A 2 -26.56 -7.31 -8.03
C THR A 2 -27.17 -6.19 -7.20
N THR A 3 -27.53 -6.48 -5.96
CA THR A 3 -27.99 -5.52 -4.96
C THR A 3 -26.86 -4.52 -4.68
N GLU A 4 -27.22 -3.24 -4.64
CA GLU A 4 -26.28 -2.17 -4.29
C GLU A 4 -25.72 -2.37 -2.87
N PRO A 5 -24.42 -2.13 -2.62
CA PRO A 5 -23.86 -2.24 -1.28
C PRO A 5 -24.49 -1.25 -0.32
N GLU A 6 -24.84 -1.75 0.87
CA GLU A 6 -25.30 -0.95 2.00
C GLU A 6 -24.11 -0.51 2.86
N ILE A 7 -24.16 0.74 3.32
CA ILE A 7 -23.11 1.34 4.14
C ILE A 7 -23.63 1.78 5.51
N GLN A 8 -22.78 1.65 6.52
CA GLN A 8 -23.06 2.14 7.87
C GLN A 8 -22.61 3.61 8.00
N LEU A 9 -23.54 4.52 8.26
CA LEU A 9 -23.27 5.96 8.22
C LEU A 9 -22.38 6.45 9.36
N VAL A 10 -22.69 6.11 10.62
CA VAL A 10 -21.94 6.57 11.79
C VAL A 10 -20.46 6.15 11.74
N PRO A 11 -20.12 4.86 11.52
CA PRO A 11 -18.73 4.42 11.40
C PRO A 11 -18.00 5.06 10.21
N THR A 12 -18.72 5.30 9.11
CA THR A 12 -18.17 6.00 7.94
C THR A 12 -17.81 7.44 8.29
N LEU A 13 -18.72 8.18 8.94
CA LEU A 13 -18.51 9.57 9.36
C LEU A 13 -17.31 9.69 10.32
N GLU A 14 -17.22 8.81 11.31
CA GLU A 14 -16.10 8.76 12.26
C GLU A 14 -14.77 8.51 11.55
N ARG A 15 -14.71 7.55 10.62
CA ARG A 15 -13.52 7.29 9.80
C ARG A 15 -13.12 8.50 8.99
N MET A 16 -14.08 9.19 8.36
CA MET A 16 -13.82 10.39 7.58
C MET A 16 -13.28 11.53 8.44
N ARG A 17 -13.94 11.85 9.56
CA ARG A 17 -13.48 12.90 10.48
C ARG A 17 -12.04 12.67 10.95
N LYS A 18 -11.65 11.41 11.17
CA LYS A 18 -10.30 11.05 11.62
C LYS A 18 -9.25 11.03 10.51
N LYS A 19 -9.59 10.55 9.30
CA LYS A 19 -8.60 10.16 8.29
C LYS A 19 -8.75 10.84 6.92
N ALA A 20 -9.83 11.58 6.66
CA ALA A 20 -10.10 12.13 5.32
C ALA A 20 -9.11 13.22 4.88
N LYS A 21 -8.53 13.94 5.85
CA LYS A 21 -7.47 14.96 5.62
C LYS A 21 -6.06 14.37 5.63
N ASP A 22 -5.92 13.05 5.78
CA ASP A 22 -4.67 12.32 5.58
C ASP A 22 -4.62 11.82 4.13
N ILE A 23 -3.78 12.45 3.30
CA ILE A 23 -3.72 12.25 1.85
C ILE A 23 -2.40 11.57 1.47
N SER A 24 -2.49 10.41 0.83
CA SER A 24 -1.38 9.77 0.12
C SER A 24 -1.50 9.97 -1.38
N TRP A 25 -0.45 9.65 -2.15
CA TRP A 25 -0.53 9.64 -3.61
C TRP A 25 -1.68 8.78 -4.12
N SER A 26 -1.84 7.56 -3.58
CA SER A 26 -2.94 6.66 -3.97
C SER A 26 -4.31 7.28 -3.74
N LYS A 27 -4.53 7.94 -2.60
CA LYS A 27 -5.77 8.67 -2.30
C LYS A 27 -5.98 9.86 -3.24
N LEU A 28 -4.92 10.65 -3.47
CA LEU A 28 -4.97 11.81 -4.36
C LEU A 28 -5.36 11.38 -5.79
N SER A 29 -4.67 10.40 -6.36
CA SER A 29 -4.95 9.86 -7.69
C SER A 29 -6.36 9.27 -7.76
N GLN A 30 -6.84 8.60 -6.71
CA GLN A 30 -8.23 8.12 -6.63
C GLN A 30 -9.24 9.28 -6.65
N ILE A 31 -9.06 10.32 -5.83
CA ILE A 31 -9.98 11.47 -5.79
C ILE A 31 -10.06 12.15 -7.16
N GLN A 32 -8.91 12.36 -7.81
CA GLN A 32 -8.83 13.04 -9.10
C GLN A 32 -9.50 12.24 -10.22
N LYS A 33 -9.44 10.91 -10.18
CA LYS A 33 -10.08 10.03 -11.18
C LYS A 33 -11.57 9.83 -10.88
N CYS A 34 -11.90 9.51 -9.64
CA CYS A 34 -13.25 9.19 -9.20
C CYS A 34 -13.43 9.41 -7.68
N PRO A 35 -14.03 10.53 -7.25
CA PRO A 35 -14.35 10.81 -5.85
C PRO A 35 -15.14 9.69 -5.17
N ALA A 36 -16.08 9.05 -5.87
CA ALA A 36 -16.85 7.93 -5.32
C ALA A 36 -15.96 6.71 -5.01
N ASN A 37 -14.98 6.40 -5.87
CA ASN A 37 -14.02 5.33 -5.63
C ASN A 37 -13.14 5.65 -4.41
N TRP A 38 -12.64 6.88 -4.32
CA TRP A 38 -11.91 7.33 -3.14
C TRP A 38 -12.72 7.15 -1.85
N LEU A 39 -13.99 7.57 -1.85
CA LEU A 39 -14.86 7.44 -0.70
C LEU A 39 -15.05 5.96 -0.31
N ALA A 40 -15.40 5.13 -1.30
CA ALA A 40 -15.63 3.70 -1.15
C ALA A 40 -14.41 2.94 -0.61
N SER A 41 -13.25 3.09 -1.26
CA SER A 41 -12.05 2.34 -0.90
C SER A 41 -11.40 2.78 0.42
N ASN A 42 -11.71 3.98 0.93
CA ASN A 42 -10.99 4.54 2.09
C ASN A 42 -11.86 4.73 3.34
N PHE A 43 -13.16 4.95 3.21
CA PHE A 43 -13.99 5.38 4.35
C PHE A 43 -15.28 4.59 4.52
N LEU A 44 -15.92 4.16 3.43
CA LEU A 44 -17.18 3.44 3.54
C LEU A 44 -17.01 2.16 4.36
N VAL A 45 -17.94 1.96 5.29
CA VAL A 45 -18.05 0.72 6.06
C VAL A 45 -19.21 -0.07 5.49
N PHE A 46 -18.89 -1.00 4.59
CA PHE A 46 -19.88 -1.89 4.01
C PHE A 46 -20.42 -2.85 5.07
N ALA A 47 -21.73 -3.09 5.06
CA ALA A 47 -22.38 -4.04 5.97
C ALA A 47 -21.92 -5.50 5.72
N ASN A 48 -21.38 -5.78 4.53
CA ASN A 48 -20.75 -7.04 4.17
C ASN A 48 -19.27 -6.80 3.90
N VAL A 49 -18.39 -7.49 4.63
CA VAL A 49 -16.94 -7.33 4.51
C VAL A 49 -16.47 -7.86 3.15
N GLU A 50 -15.96 -6.97 2.29
CA GLU A 50 -15.30 -7.33 1.05
C GLU A 50 -13.93 -7.98 1.33
N SER A 51 -13.58 -8.97 0.51
CA SER A 51 -12.30 -9.67 0.56
C SER A 51 -11.17 -8.78 0.03
N ALA A 52 -10.06 -8.67 0.79
CA ALA A 52 -8.83 -8.07 0.29
C ALA A 52 -7.94 -9.06 -0.49
N ALA A 53 -8.36 -10.31 -0.66
CA ALA A 53 -7.48 -11.39 -1.07
C ALA A 53 -6.97 -11.27 -2.52
N ILE A 54 -7.83 -10.83 -3.44
CA ILE A 54 -7.45 -10.62 -4.84
C ILE A 54 -6.39 -9.53 -4.96
N GLU A 55 -6.57 -8.40 -4.25
CA GLU A 55 -5.62 -7.29 -4.26
C GLU A 55 -4.26 -7.70 -3.68
N ASN A 56 -4.28 -8.43 -2.56
CA ASN A 56 -3.06 -8.96 -1.94
C ASN A 56 -2.35 -9.96 -2.87
N SER A 57 -3.08 -10.84 -3.54
CA SER A 57 -2.52 -11.79 -4.53
C SER A 57 -1.79 -11.09 -5.68
N LEU A 58 -2.22 -9.89 -6.06
CA LEU A 58 -1.53 -9.05 -7.06
C LEU A 58 -0.35 -8.28 -6.47
N ALA A 59 -0.47 -7.79 -5.24
CA ALA A 59 0.50 -6.89 -4.61
C ALA A 59 1.67 -7.61 -3.90
N VAL A 60 1.52 -8.90 -3.59
CA VAL A 60 2.53 -9.67 -2.84
C VAL A 60 3.93 -9.67 -3.48
N PRO A 61 4.13 -9.72 -4.82
CA PRO A 61 5.48 -9.73 -5.39
C PRO A 61 6.23 -8.44 -5.05
N GLY A 62 5.57 -7.29 -5.20
CA GLY A 62 6.15 -5.99 -4.85
C GLY A 62 6.43 -5.89 -3.35
N THR A 63 5.48 -6.31 -2.51
CA THR A 63 5.61 -6.29 -1.05
C THR A 63 6.83 -7.08 -0.57
N VAL A 64 7.08 -8.27 -1.14
CA VAL A 64 8.21 -9.12 -0.73
C VAL A 64 9.55 -8.51 -1.17
N ILE A 65 9.68 -8.09 -2.44
CA ILE A 65 10.92 -7.48 -2.95
C ILE A 65 11.27 -6.21 -2.18
N GLN A 66 10.29 -5.32 -2.01
CA GLN A 66 10.46 -4.07 -1.26
C GLN A 66 10.96 -4.36 0.15
N LYS A 67 10.37 -5.34 0.85
CA LYS A 67 10.81 -5.70 2.20
C LYS A 67 12.24 -6.24 2.23
N MET A 68 12.63 -7.05 1.24
CA MET A 68 14.01 -7.54 1.18
C MET A 68 15.00 -6.38 1.08
N PHE A 69 14.77 -5.43 0.18
CA PHE A 69 15.64 -4.26 0.02
C PHE A 69 15.61 -3.29 1.20
N GLU A 70 14.44 -3.11 1.83
CA GLU A 70 14.30 -2.36 3.07
C GLU A 70 15.31 -2.86 4.11
N ILE A 71 15.24 -4.16 4.43
CA ILE A 71 16.08 -4.77 5.45
C ILE A 71 17.54 -4.81 4.99
N PHE A 72 17.79 -5.24 3.74
CA PHE A 72 19.13 -5.37 3.18
C PHE A 72 19.92 -4.06 3.25
N ILE A 73 19.26 -2.94 2.89
CA ILE A 73 19.87 -1.62 2.91
C ILE A 73 19.87 -1.04 4.31
N ASN A 74 18.72 -0.90 4.97
CA ASN A 74 18.63 -0.14 6.22
C ASN A 74 19.40 -0.81 7.37
N SER A 75 19.43 -2.13 7.42
CA SER A 75 20.20 -2.89 8.42
C SER A 75 21.62 -3.24 7.97
N ARG A 76 22.06 -2.70 6.83
CA ARG A 76 23.43 -2.86 6.29
C ARG A 76 23.88 -4.31 6.22
N ILE A 77 22.97 -5.20 5.78
CA ILE A 77 23.22 -6.64 5.72
C ILE A 77 24.49 -6.93 4.89
N TYR A 78 24.65 -6.25 3.76
CA TYR A 78 25.81 -6.37 2.87
C TYR A 78 27.17 -6.02 3.51
N ASN A 79 27.19 -5.30 4.64
CA ASN A 79 28.42 -4.96 5.36
C ASN A 79 28.70 -5.90 6.54
N ARG A 80 27.87 -6.92 6.76
CA ARG A 80 28.09 -7.87 7.86
C ARG A 80 29.29 -8.79 7.54
N PRO A 81 30.07 -9.23 8.55
CA PRO A 81 31.28 -10.03 8.33
C PRO A 81 31.05 -11.33 7.56
N GLU A 82 29.86 -11.94 7.67
CA GLU A 82 29.50 -13.16 6.95
C GLU A 82 29.16 -12.95 5.46
N MET A 83 28.93 -11.70 5.02
CA MET A 83 28.62 -11.35 3.63
C MET A 83 29.89 -11.15 2.81
N THR A 84 30.75 -12.17 2.78
CA THR A 84 32.08 -12.10 2.16
C THR A 84 32.07 -12.22 0.63
N SER A 85 30.93 -12.59 0.02
CA SER A 85 30.82 -12.78 -1.43
C SER A 85 29.41 -12.52 -1.96
N LEU A 86 29.27 -12.37 -3.27
CA LEU A 86 27.97 -12.20 -3.93
C LEU A 86 27.08 -13.44 -3.75
N GLU A 87 27.65 -14.64 -3.73
CA GLU A 87 26.94 -15.89 -3.49
C GLU A 87 26.26 -15.87 -2.12
N LYS A 88 26.97 -15.38 -1.09
CA LYS A 88 26.40 -15.23 0.27
C LYS A 88 25.28 -14.20 0.33
N ILE A 89 25.41 -13.11 -0.40
CA ILE A 89 24.33 -12.12 -0.54
C ILE A 89 23.10 -12.74 -1.20
N TYR A 90 23.26 -13.50 -2.28
CA TYR A 90 22.13 -14.17 -2.95
C TYR A 90 21.53 -15.28 -2.09
N GLU A 91 22.34 -16.04 -1.36
CA GLU A 91 21.86 -17.02 -0.37
C GLU A 91 20.99 -16.35 0.71
N TRP A 92 21.40 -15.17 1.19
CA TRP A 92 20.61 -14.37 2.13
C TRP A 92 19.27 -13.95 1.52
N PHE A 93 19.27 -13.39 0.29
CA PHE A 93 18.04 -13.00 -0.39
C PHE A 93 17.09 -14.20 -0.59
N ASN A 94 17.61 -15.33 -1.07
CA ASN A 94 16.81 -16.53 -1.33
C ASN A 94 16.12 -17.05 -0.06
N THR A 95 16.88 -17.16 1.03
CA THR A 95 16.40 -17.64 2.32
C THR A 95 15.33 -16.71 2.88
N ASN A 96 15.63 -15.41 2.95
CA ASN A 96 14.73 -14.44 3.56
C ASN A 96 13.49 -14.16 2.70
N THR A 97 13.59 -14.22 1.37
CA THR A 97 12.43 -14.08 0.47
C THR A 97 11.41 -15.18 0.73
N LYS A 98 11.86 -16.44 0.77
CA LYS A 98 11.00 -17.59 1.05
C LYS A 98 10.34 -17.48 2.43
N LEU A 99 11.15 -17.26 3.47
CA LEU A 99 10.65 -17.25 4.84
C LEU A 99 9.75 -16.04 5.12
N PHE A 100 10.04 -14.88 4.53
CA PHE A 100 9.19 -13.71 4.66
C PHE A 100 7.87 -13.87 3.90
N PHE A 101 7.90 -14.42 2.68
CA PHE A 101 6.68 -14.73 1.94
C PHE A 101 5.76 -15.62 2.79
N GLU A 102 6.28 -16.72 3.32
CA GLU A 102 5.54 -17.61 4.22
C GLU A 102 5.09 -16.92 5.50
N LEU A 103 5.91 -16.03 6.08
CA LEU A 103 5.55 -15.27 7.27
C LEU A 103 4.34 -14.37 7.00
N CYS A 104 4.30 -13.69 5.86
CA CYS A 104 3.30 -12.67 5.58
C CYS A 104 2.05 -13.18 4.85
N THR A 105 2.07 -14.34 4.19
CA THR A 105 0.90 -14.89 3.49
C THR A 105 0.02 -15.75 4.39
N PHE A 106 -1.29 -15.57 4.27
CA PHE A 106 -2.34 -16.28 5.02
C PHE A 106 -3.40 -16.77 4.04
N ASP A 107 -4.13 -17.82 4.43
CA ASP A 107 -5.30 -18.23 3.67
C ASP A 107 -6.38 -17.15 3.76
N TYR A 108 -7.15 -17.01 2.68
CA TYR A 108 -8.25 -16.05 2.62
C TYR A 108 -9.20 -16.15 3.82
N SER A 109 -9.54 -17.36 4.26
CA SER A 109 -10.46 -17.60 5.39
C SER A 109 -9.96 -16.99 6.70
N GLU A 110 -8.64 -16.86 6.88
CA GLU A 110 -8.03 -16.30 8.09
C GLU A 110 -8.29 -14.80 8.24
N GLN A 111 -8.69 -14.09 7.17
CA GLN A 111 -9.01 -12.66 7.29
C GLN A 111 -10.16 -12.37 8.26
N TYR A 112 -11.05 -13.36 8.45
CA TYR A 112 -12.23 -13.24 9.29
C TYR A 112 -11.98 -13.67 10.74
N THR A 113 -10.87 -14.37 11.00
CA THR A 113 -10.51 -14.86 12.33
C THR A 113 -9.49 -13.96 13.02
N LEU A 114 -8.78 -13.12 12.27
CA LEU A 114 -7.89 -12.12 12.84
C LEU A 114 -8.68 -10.96 13.47
N PRO A 115 -8.20 -10.40 14.60
CA PRO A 115 -8.87 -9.26 15.24
C PRO A 115 -9.12 -8.12 14.26
N SER A 116 -10.34 -7.58 14.26
CA SER A 116 -10.75 -6.45 13.40
C SER A 116 -9.95 -5.17 13.64
N SER A 117 -9.14 -5.12 14.71
CA SER A 117 -8.13 -4.10 14.96
C SER A 117 -7.01 -4.19 13.92
N GLU A 118 -7.28 -3.62 12.74
CA GLU A 118 -6.34 -3.31 11.64
C GLU A 118 -5.18 -4.33 11.49
N PRO A 119 -5.17 -5.21 10.48
CA PRO A 119 -4.17 -6.29 10.29
C PRO A 119 -2.69 -5.90 10.48
N ARG A 120 -2.34 -4.61 10.37
CA ARG A 120 -1.03 -4.05 10.72
C ARG A 120 -0.61 -4.26 12.18
N TYR A 121 -1.56 -4.46 13.10
CA TYR A 121 -1.28 -4.74 14.50
C TYR A 121 -1.06 -6.22 14.78
N TYR A 122 -1.38 -7.11 13.83
CA TYR A 122 -1.20 -8.56 14.01
C TYR A 122 0.20 -8.96 14.50
N PRO A 123 1.32 -8.43 13.95
CA PRO A 123 2.66 -8.78 14.43
C PRO A 123 2.92 -8.42 15.91
N ARG A 124 2.12 -7.52 16.50
CA ARG A 124 2.25 -7.11 17.90
C ARG A 124 1.50 -8.03 18.86
N THR A 125 0.58 -8.85 18.34
CA THR A 125 -0.15 -9.87 19.12
C THR A 125 0.77 -11.01 19.52
N ASN A 126 0.36 -11.82 20.52
CA ASN A 126 1.13 -13.00 20.93
C ASN A 126 1.27 -14.02 19.78
N HIS A 127 0.20 -14.22 19.00
CA HIS A 127 0.22 -15.11 17.83
C HIS A 127 1.18 -14.61 16.74
N GLY A 128 1.10 -13.32 16.38
CA GLY A 128 2.02 -12.73 15.40
C GLY A 128 3.48 -12.82 15.84
N LYS A 129 3.78 -12.52 17.11
CA LYS A 129 5.12 -12.68 17.69
C LYS A 129 5.60 -14.13 17.65
N ALA A 130 4.73 -15.09 17.97
CA ALA A 130 5.07 -16.51 17.91
C ALA A 130 5.40 -16.97 16.49
N ARG A 131 4.64 -16.51 15.48
CA ARG A 131 4.89 -16.79 14.07
C ARG A 131 6.25 -16.26 13.61
N VAL A 132 6.59 -15.02 13.97
CA VAL A 132 7.91 -14.43 13.68
C VAL A 132 9.02 -15.25 14.32
N ARG A 133 8.90 -15.59 15.61
CA ARG A 133 9.88 -16.42 16.32
C ARG A 133 10.05 -17.80 15.68
N ALA A 134 8.98 -18.41 15.19
CA ALA A 134 9.06 -19.68 14.47
C ALA A 134 9.91 -19.52 13.20
N LYS A 135 9.68 -18.45 12.41
CA LYS A 135 10.46 -18.18 11.20
C LYS A 135 11.93 -17.82 11.49
N TYR A 136 12.23 -17.18 12.62
CA TYR A 136 13.61 -16.98 13.05
C TYR A 136 14.33 -18.30 13.33
N LYS A 137 13.65 -19.30 13.92
CA LYS A 137 14.22 -20.65 14.11
C LYS A 137 14.49 -21.37 12.78
N GLU A 138 13.75 -21.02 11.73
CA GLU A 138 13.94 -21.52 10.36
C GLU A 138 15.03 -20.76 9.58
N GLY A 139 15.61 -19.69 10.15
CA GLY A 139 16.70 -18.92 9.54
C GLY A 139 16.31 -17.54 8.97
N LEU A 140 15.10 -17.03 9.26
CA LEU A 140 14.74 -15.66 8.90
C LEU A 140 15.61 -14.67 9.70
N ASP A 141 16.14 -13.66 9.03
CA ASP A 141 17.01 -12.66 9.65
C ASP A 141 16.27 -11.91 10.79
N PRO A 142 16.88 -11.74 11.98
CA PRO A 142 16.26 -11.06 13.11
C PRO A 142 15.83 -9.60 12.85
N GLU A 143 16.33 -9.00 11.77
CA GLU A 143 15.93 -7.65 11.34
C GLU A 143 14.49 -7.58 10.80
N PHE A 144 13.86 -8.71 10.48
CA PHE A 144 12.44 -8.81 10.09
C PHE A 144 11.47 -8.67 11.28
N LYS A 145 11.48 -7.50 11.91
CA LYS A 145 10.73 -7.19 13.14
C LYS A 145 9.24 -6.96 12.91
N SER A 146 8.81 -6.73 11.67
CA SER A 146 7.42 -6.42 11.32
C SER A 146 7.04 -6.95 9.94
N PHE A 147 5.75 -7.23 9.75
CA PHE A 147 5.16 -7.61 8.47
C PHE A 147 3.69 -7.19 8.44
N LYS A 148 3.10 -7.11 7.25
CA LYS A 148 1.65 -6.94 7.09
C LYS A 148 1.09 -8.27 6.58
N PRO A 149 0.09 -8.87 7.24
CA PRO A 149 -0.62 -10.03 6.71
C PRO A 149 -1.18 -9.75 5.31
N GLN A 150 -0.95 -10.69 4.40
CA GLN A 150 -1.45 -10.74 3.04
C GLN A 150 -2.34 -11.96 2.93
N PHE A 151 -3.65 -11.76 2.89
CA PHE A 151 -4.60 -12.85 2.68
C PHE A 151 -4.62 -13.21 1.21
N MET A 152 -4.50 -14.49 0.89
CA MET A 152 -4.27 -14.93 -0.48
C MET A 152 -5.48 -15.68 -1.00
N ASP A 153 -5.93 -15.30 -2.20
CA ASP A 153 -6.68 -16.22 -3.06
C ASP A 153 -5.64 -17.04 -3.83
N TRP A 154 -5.39 -18.28 -3.39
CA TRP A 154 -4.35 -19.14 -3.96
C TRP A 154 -4.66 -19.60 -5.37
N ILE A 155 -5.93 -19.76 -5.73
CA ILE A 155 -6.32 -20.14 -7.10
C ILE A 155 -5.98 -18.98 -8.04
N TYR A 156 -6.39 -17.78 -7.68
CA TYR A 156 -6.08 -16.58 -8.45
C TYR A 156 -4.58 -16.31 -8.49
N PHE A 157 -3.89 -16.40 -7.34
CA PHE A 157 -2.44 -16.24 -7.25
C PHE A 157 -1.72 -17.22 -8.17
N ASN A 158 -2.05 -18.51 -8.12
CA ASN A 158 -1.42 -19.53 -8.95
C ASN A 158 -1.68 -19.31 -10.44
N SER A 159 -2.85 -18.80 -10.82
CA SER A 159 -3.16 -18.46 -12.22
C SER A 159 -2.28 -17.32 -12.76
N LEU A 160 -1.89 -16.38 -11.90
CA LEU A 160 -1.07 -15.23 -12.27
C LEU A 160 0.43 -15.53 -12.20
N HIS A 161 0.83 -16.29 -11.18
CA HIS A 161 2.22 -16.42 -10.76
C HIS A 161 2.77 -17.84 -10.87
N GLY A 162 1.96 -18.80 -11.32
CA GLY A 162 2.28 -20.21 -11.18
C GLY A 162 2.29 -20.63 -9.71
N ASP A 163 2.72 -21.87 -9.46
CA ASP A 163 2.88 -22.36 -8.09
C ASP A 163 3.91 -21.55 -7.29
N LYS A 164 3.87 -21.73 -5.96
CA LYS A 164 4.77 -21.06 -5.00
C LYS A 164 6.25 -21.21 -5.37
N THR A 165 6.67 -22.38 -5.85
CA THR A 165 8.08 -22.65 -6.18
C THR A 165 8.52 -21.77 -7.34
N LYS A 166 7.78 -21.81 -8.46
CA LYS A 166 8.04 -20.97 -9.64
C LYS A 166 7.97 -19.49 -9.32
N PHE A 167 7.05 -19.09 -8.44
CA PHE A 167 6.97 -17.72 -7.98
C PHE A 167 8.25 -17.27 -7.26
N LEU A 168 8.72 -18.05 -6.28
CA LEU A 168 9.91 -17.72 -5.50
C LEU A 168 11.18 -17.75 -6.37
N GLU A 169 11.31 -18.71 -7.28
CA GLU A 169 12.42 -18.76 -8.25
C GLU A 169 12.48 -17.48 -9.10
N ARG A 170 11.34 -17.05 -9.64
CA ARG A 170 11.24 -15.81 -10.42
C ARG A 170 11.60 -14.58 -9.59
N LEU A 171 11.08 -14.45 -8.38
CA LEU A 171 11.45 -13.35 -7.47
C LEU A 171 12.95 -13.32 -7.19
N ASN A 172 13.53 -14.47 -6.84
CA ASN A 172 14.95 -14.59 -6.51
C ASN A 172 15.85 -14.23 -7.70
N SER A 173 15.43 -14.55 -8.93
CA SER A 173 16.15 -14.17 -10.15
C SER A 173 16.23 -12.65 -10.39
N LEU A 174 15.41 -11.83 -9.70
CA LEU A 174 15.40 -10.38 -9.89
C LEU A 174 16.54 -9.68 -9.14
N TYR A 175 16.95 -10.20 -7.97
CA TYR A 175 17.94 -9.53 -7.12
C TYR A 175 19.28 -9.26 -7.82
N PRO A 176 19.88 -10.21 -8.56
CA PRO A 176 21.11 -9.94 -9.30
C PRO A 176 20.99 -8.79 -10.29
N ASN A 177 19.85 -8.70 -11.00
CA ASN A 177 19.62 -7.64 -11.99
C ASN A 177 19.45 -6.28 -11.32
N ILE A 178 18.76 -6.25 -10.18
CA ILE A 178 18.56 -5.03 -9.39
C ILE A 178 19.89 -4.52 -8.81
N LEU A 179 20.71 -5.40 -8.24
CA LEU A 179 22.03 -5.00 -7.73
C LEU A 179 22.95 -4.53 -8.86
N LYS A 180 22.94 -5.21 -10.02
CA LYS A 180 23.69 -4.78 -11.22
C LYS A 180 23.28 -3.38 -11.68
N ILE A 181 21.99 -3.04 -11.62
CA ILE A 181 21.60 -1.68 -12.03
C ILE A 181 22.03 -0.62 -11.02
N PHE A 182 21.97 -0.90 -9.71
CA PHE A 182 22.55 0.03 -8.72
C PHE A 182 24.03 0.27 -8.98
N LEU A 183 24.80 -0.78 -9.29
CA LEU A 183 26.20 -0.67 -9.67
C LEU A 183 26.39 0.12 -10.97
N LYS A 184 25.60 -0.16 -12.02
CA LYS A 184 25.66 0.53 -13.31
C LYS A 184 25.49 2.05 -13.17
N TYR A 185 24.61 2.49 -12.27
CA TYR A 185 24.36 3.90 -12.00
C TYR A 185 25.23 4.46 -10.85
N ASN A 186 26.23 3.70 -10.40
CA ASN A 186 27.13 4.08 -9.30
C ASN A 186 26.37 4.49 -8.02
N LEU A 187 25.27 3.81 -7.74
CA LEU A 187 24.45 4.05 -6.57
C LEU A 187 24.92 3.14 -5.43
N THR A 188 25.76 3.66 -4.54
CA THR A 188 26.28 2.92 -3.40
C THR A 188 25.23 2.74 -2.30
N LEU A 189 25.03 1.52 -1.80
CA LEU A 189 24.01 1.22 -0.78
C LEU A 189 24.21 1.99 0.53
N ASP A 190 25.45 2.36 0.89
CA ASP A 190 25.76 3.12 2.10
C ASP A 190 25.14 4.54 2.06
N LYS A 191 24.93 5.10 0.87
CA LYS A 191 24.30 6.41 0.67
C LYS A 191 22.79 6.33 0.49
N MET A 192 22.21 5.14 0.64
CA MET A 192 20.77 4.90 0.49
C MET A 192 20.07 4.71 1.82
N LEU A 193 18.82 5.16 1.85
CA LEU A 193 17.77 4.64 2.72
C LEU A 193 16.70 3.97 1.86
N SER A 194 16.03 2.97 2.42
CA SER A 194 14.93 2.26 1.77
C SER A 194 13.64 2.27 2.59
N GLU A 195 12.47 2.24 1.94
CA GLU A 195 11.13 2.28 2.55
C GLU A 195 10.95 3.40 3.59
N GLN A 196 11.24 4.63 3.18
CA GLN A 196 11.13 5.80 4.04
C GLN A 196 9.70 6.33 4.05
N TYR A 197 9.04 6.26 5.21
CA TYR A 197 7.77 6.94 5.41
C TYR A 197 8.00 8.44 5.63
N VAL A 198 7.41 9.25 4.77
CA VAL A 198 7.50 10.71 4.82
C VAL A 198 6.13 11.31 5.02
N GLN A 199 6.07 12.38 5.81
CA GLN A 199 4.84 13.13 6.05
C GLN A 199 5.12 14.62 6.20
N ALA A 200 4.18 15.43 5.75
CA ALA A 200 4.21 16.88 5.90
C ALA A 200 2.81 17.40 6.19
N TRP A 201 2.74 18.51 6.92
CA TRP A 201 1.49 19.24 7.13
C TRP A 201 1.38 20.37 6.11
N MET A 202 0.25 20.40 5.41
CA MET A 202 -0.18 21.50 4.56
C MET A 202 -1.21 22.38 5.31
N PHE A 203 -1.73 23.40 4.64
CA PHE A 203 -2.73 24.30 5.20
C PHE A 203 -4.03 23.56 5.59
N LYS A 204 -4.83 24.19 6.47
CA LYS A 204 -6.14 23.67 6.95
C LYS A 204 -6.08 22.25 7.54
N GLY A 205 -4.95 21.90 8.17
CA GLY A 205 -4.79 20.62 8.87
C GLY A 205 -4.71 19.40 7.95
N VAL A 206 -4.41 19.59 6.67
CA VAL A 206 -4.20 18.48 5.74
C VAL A 206 -2.81 17.89 5.96
N LYS A 207 -2.75 16.58 6.17
CA LYS A 207 -1.50 15.84 6.26
C LYS A 207 -1.27 15.10 4.94
N ILE A 208 -0.19 15.42 4.24
CA ILE A 208 0.26 14.64 3.07
C ILE A 208 1.32 13.64 3.49
N ASN A 209 1.28 12.41 2.98
CA ASN A 209 2.24 11.37 3.35
C ASN A 209 2.41 10.28 2.29
N GLY A 210 3.49 9.52 2.40
CA GLY A 210 3.80 8.43 1.48
C GLY A 210 4.99 7.60 1.95
N GLY A 211 5.12 6.39 1.38
CA GLY A 211 6.33 5.59 1.47
C GLY A 211 7.16 5.80 0.20
N VAL A 212 8.46 5.94 0.35
CA VAL A 212 9.43 6.05 -0.74
C VAL A 212 10.37 4.86 -0.68
N ASP A 213 10.45 4.09 -1.77
CA ASP A 213 11.25 2.85 -1.81
C ASP A 213 12.75 3.14 -1.60
N PHE A 214 13.30 4.19 -2.21
CA PHE A 214 14.67 4.63 -1.94
C PHE A 214 14.91 6.15 -1.98
N LEU A 215 15.79 6.60 -1.10
CA LEU A 215 16.40 7.93 -1.11
C LEU A 215 17.92 7.77 -1.16
N TYR A 216 18.58 8.42 -2.12
CA TYR A 216 20.02 8.32 -2.33
C TYR A 216 20.70 9.69 -2.26
N ASN A 217 21.75 9.81 -1.45
CA ASN A 217 22.56 11.02 -1.37
C ASN A 217 23.67 11.07 -2.44
N VAL A 218 23.62 12.07 -3.31
CA VAL A 218 24.61 12.25 -4.39
C VAL A 218 25.93 12.80 -3.84
N ASN A 219 25.88 13.92 -3.12
CA ASN A 219 27.05 14.77 -2.85
C ASN A 219 27.83 14.46 -1.56
N ASN A 220 27.74 13.25 -1.01
CA ASN A 220 28.52 12.91 0.19
C ASN A 220 29.80 12.14 -0.18
N HIS A 221 30.96 12.81 -0.05
CA HIS A 221 32.28 12.26 -0.40
C HIS A 221 33.07 11.76 0.83
N THR A 222 32.46 11.75 2.02
CA THR A 222 33.16 11.35 3.24
C THR A 222 33.47 9.85 3.18
N LYS A 223 34.76 9.50 3.35
CA LYS A 223 35.21 8.12 3.51
C LYS A 223 34.48 7.53 4.74
N ASN A 224 33.74 6.43 4.56
CA ASN A 224 32.87 5.79 5.56
C ASN A 224 31.50 6.46 5.83
N TYR A 225 31.01 7.31 4.92
CA TYR A 225 29.65 7.83 5.05
C TYR A 225 28.59 6.72 4.99
N GLN A 226 27.66 6.71 5.94
CA GLN A 226 26.47 5.87 5.92
C GLN A 226 25.24 6.73 6.22
N MET A 227 24.28 6.72 5.31
CA MET A 227 22.99 7.37 5.50
C MET A 227 22.16 6.55 6.50
N LYS A 228 21.91 7.07 7.71
CA LYS A 228 21.17 6.32 8.74
C LYS A 228 19.75 6.80 8.93
N THR A 229 19.48 8.07 8.62
CA THR A 229 18.16 8.68 8.82
C THR A 229 17.91 9.70 7.72
N ILE A 230 16.64 9.98 7.43
CA ILE A 230 16.26 11.00 6.44
C ILE A 230 16.76 12.40 6.82
N ASN A 231 17.06 12.65 8.10
CA ASN A 231 17.65 13.91 8.55
C ASN A 231 19.04 14.15 7.94
N THR A 232 19.78 13.10 7.57
CA THR A 232 21.09 13.22 6.89
C THR A 232 20.99 13.26 5.36
N LEU A 233 19.77 13.28 4.79
CA LEU A 233 19.54 13.51 3.36
C LEU A 233 20.18 14.86 2.95
N SER A 234 20.86 14.93 1.83
CA SER A 234 21.33 16.21 1.28
C SER A 234 20.26 16.81 0.38
N SER A 235 20.35 18.10 0.08
CA SER A 235 19.74 18.59 -1.15
C SER A 235 20.39 17.88 -2.35
N GLU A 236 19.71 17.88 -3.50
CA GLU A 236 20.16 17.19 -4.71
C GLU A 236 20.22 15.67 -4.58
N TYR A 237 19.41 15.09 -3.69
CA TYR A 237 19.25 13.64 -3.58
C TYR A 237 18.53 13.04 -4.80
N ILE A 238 18.65 11.73 -4.99
CA ILE A 238 17.84 10.99 -5.96
C ILE A 238 16.70 10.29 -5.23
N LEU A 239 15.48 10.46 -5.71
CA LEU A 239 14.30 9.72 -5.25
C LEU A 239 14.02 8.58 -6.21
N ILE A 240 13.89 7.35 -5.70
CA ILE A 240 13.57 6.18 -6.52
C ILE A 240 12.36 5.47 -5.93
N ASP A 241 11.37 5.17 -6.76
CA ASP A 241 10.20 4.37 -6.40
C ASP A 241 10.16 3.10 -7.27
N GLY A 242 10.04 1.94 -6.65
CA GLY A 242 10.10 0.66 -7.32
C GLY A 242 8.74 0.19 -7.81
N LYS A 243 8.68 -0.31 -9.05
CA LYS A 243 7.48 -0.86 -9.67
C LYS A 243 7.78 -2.26 -10.18
N HIS A 244 6.87 -3.22 -9.94
CA HIS A 244 7.04 -4.58 -10.46
C HIS A 244 7.22 -4.56 -11.98
N LYS A 245 6.43 -3.71 -12.66
CA LYS A 245 6.57 -3.39 -14.07
C LYS A 245 6.13 -1.96 -14.30
N ILE A 246 6.94 -1.17 -14.99
CA ILE A 246 6.52 0.17 -15.42
C ILE A 246 5.59 0.01 -16.62
N SER A 247 4.42 0.64 -16.54
CA SER A 247 3.37 0.55 -17.55
C SER A 247 2.62 1.88 -17.65
N LYS A 248 1.67 1.99 -18.58
CA LYS A 248 0.79 3.16 -18.73
C LYS A 248 -0.02 3.54 -17.47
N TYR A 249 -0.01 2.70 -16.44
CA TYR A 249 -0.71 2.91 -15.18
C TYR A 249 0.19 3.52 -14.08
N VAL A 250 1.49 3.63 -14.34
CA VAL A 250 2.44 4.27 -13.43
C VAL A 250 2.48 5.76 -13.78
N GLU A 251 2.08 6.60 -12.82
CA GLU A 251 1.99 8.05 -12.98
C GLU A 251 3.22 8.70 -12.35
N LYS A 252 4.02 9.41 -13.14
CA LYS A 252 5.22 10.12 -12.67
C LYS A 252 4.92 11.16 -11.58
N GLU A 253 3.69 11.65 -11.55
CA GLU A 253 3.17 12.53 -10.52
C GLU A 253 3.25 11.90 -9.12
N GLN A 254 3.34 10.57 -9.01
CA GLN A 254 3.69 9.88 -7.75
C GLN A 254 5.04 10.36 -7.20
N LEU A 255 6.06 10.42 -8.05
CA LEU A 255 7.40 10.86 -7.66
C LEU A 255 7.38 12.34 -7.29
N PHE A 256 6.64 13.16 -8.04
CA PHE A 256 6.49 14.60 -7.76
C PHE A 256 5.80 14.84 -6.42
N PHE A 257 4.78 14.04 -6.11
CA PHE A 257 4.09 14.07 -4.83
C PHE A 257 5.05 13.76 -3.68
N TYR A 258 5.81 12.66 -3.74
CA TYR A 258 6.75 12.31 -2.67
C TYR A 258 7.91 13.31 -2.52
N ALA A 259 8.45 13.81 -3.63
CA ALA A 259 9.43 14.88 -3.63
C ALA A 259 8.89 16.14 -2.93
N THR A 260 7.62 16.50 -3.18
CA THR A 260 6.96 17.63 -2.54
C THR A 260 6.77 17.41 -1.04
N VAL A 261 6.37 16.20 -0.61
CA VAL A 261 6.26 15.87 0.83
C VAL A 261 7.61 16.06 1.52
N ILE A 262 8.69 15.56 0.93
CA ILE A 262 10.05 15.69 1.47
C ILE A 262 10.50 17.16 1.49
N GLY A 263 10.28 17.89 0.39
CA GLY A 263 10.62 19.31 0.29
C GLY A 263 9.92 20.19 1.31
N ILE A 264 8.63 19.92 1.60
CA ILE A 264 7.90 20.65 2.63
C ILE A 264 8.43 20.31 4.03
N ALA A 265 8.62 19.01 4.33
CA ALA A 265 9.00 18.52 5.66
C ALA A 265 10.46 18.80 6.04
N PHE A 266 11.39 18.62 5.10
CA PHE A 266 12.82 18.64 5.36
C PHE A 266 13.58 19.77 4.64
N LYS A 267 12.89 20.58 3.82
CA LYS A 267 13.48 21.66 3.01
C LYS A 267 14.59 21.18 2.07
N LYS A 268 14.46 19.95 1.58
CA LYS A 268 15.41 19.30 0.66
C LYS A 268 14.69 18.93 -0.62
N TRP A 269 15.32 19.23 -1.75
CA TRP A 269 14.77 18.95 -3.08
C TRP A 269 15.65 17.96 -3.81
N PRO A 270 15.05 17.04 -4.60
CA PRO A 270 15.81 16.08 -5.35
C PRO A 270 16.46 16.73 -6.57
N SER A 271 17.61 16.20 -6.98
CA SER A 271 18.20 16.50 -8.29
C SER A 271 17.55 15.66 -9.39
N GLN A 272 17.10 14.46 -9.05
CA GLN A 272 16.54 13.51 -10.00
C GLN A 272 15.49 12.61 -9.35
N LEU A 273 14.50 12.22 -10.13
CA LEU A 273 13.47 11.26 -9.76
C LEU A 273 13.56 10.05 -10.68
N ALA A 274 13.29 8.85 -10.18
CA ALA A 274 13.27 7.65 -11.01
C ALA A 274 12.20 6.65 -10.58
N PHE A 275 11.65 5.93 -11.55
CA PHE A 275 11.06 4.63 -11.29
C PHE A 275 12.08 3.52 -11.56
N LEU A 276 12.10 2.51 -10.71
CA LEU A 276 12.83 1.25 -10.94
C LEU A 276 11.86 0.16 -11.40
N ASP A 277 12.01 -0.34 -12.61
CA ASP A 277 11.28 -1.53 -13.07
C ASP A 277 11.97 -2.78 -12.53
N TRP A 278 11.39 -3.40 -11.48
CA TRP A 278 11.93 -4.61 -10.87
C TRP A 278 12.04 -5.77 -11.87
N SER A 279 11.10 -5.90 -12.81
CA SER A 279 11.06 -7.00 -13.77
C SER A 279 12.14 -6.91 -14.85
N LYS A 280 12.58 -5.70 -15.18
CA LYS A 280 13.59 -5.45 -16.22
C LYS A 280 14.96 -5.05 -15.68
N GLY A 281 15.01 -4.60 -14.42
CA GLY A 281 16.20 -3.95 -13.87
C GLY A 281 16.58 -2.72 -14.69
N ASN A 282 15.64 -1.80 -14.92
CA ASN A 282 15.90 -0.52 -15.59
C ASN A 282 15.34 0.67 -14.80
N PHE A 283 15.99 1.82 -14.92
CA PHE A 283 15.46 3.09 -14.43
C PHE A 283 14.76 3.87 -15.55
N GLU A 284 13.68 4.53 -15.19
CA GLU A 284 13.07 5.60 -15.98
C GLU A 284 13.16 6.89 -15.18
N PHE A 285 13.88 7.88 -15.71
CA PHE A 285 14.19 9.11 -14.99
C PHE A 285 13.27 10.27 -15.38
N PHE A 286 13.04 11.15 -14.42
CA PHE A 286 12.21 12.34 -14.56
C PHE A 286 12.83 13.52 -13.82
N ASP A 287 12.63 14.71 -14.37
CA ASP A 287 12.92 15.97 -13.69
C ASP A 287 11.78 16.36 -12.76
N PHE A 288 12.12 17.01 -11.63
CA PHE A 288 11.11 17.52 -10.71
C PHE A 288 10.65 18.93 -11.11
N PRO A 289 9.39 19.13 -11.50
CA PRO A 289 8.88 20.47 -11.79
C PRO A 289 8.53 21.20 -10.50
N LEU A 290 9.25 22.28 -10.17
CA LEU A 290 8.98 23.11 -8.98
C LEU A 290 7.55 23.69 -8.96
N THR A 291 6.95 23.91 -10.13
CA THR A 291 5.54 24.36 -10.26
C THR A 291 4.55 23.38 -9.64
N TYR A 292 4.91 22.10 -9.52
CA TYR A 292 4.04 21.07 -8.95
C TYR A 292 3.68 21.33 -7.48
N VAL A 293 4.51 22.06 -6.73
CA VAL A 293 4.19 22.41 -5.33
C VAL A 293 2.92 23.26 -5.26
N GLU A 294 2.80 24.24 -6.16
CA GLU A 294 1.62 25.10 -6.25
C GLU A 294 0.42 24.36 -6.83
N GLU A 295 0.63 23.50 -7.83
CA GLU A 295 -0.43 22.63 -8.35
C GLU A 295 -0.99 21.70 -7.27
N LEU A 296 -0.13 21.10 -6.45
CA LEU A 296 -0.54 20.24 -5.34
C LEU A 296 -1.33 21.04 -4.31
N ARG A 297 -0.90 22.27 -3.98
CA ARG A 297 -1.63 23.16 -3.09
C ARG A 297 -3.05 23.42 -3.61
N ALA A 298 -3.20 23.76 -4.89
CA ALA A 298 -4.50 23.96 -5.52
C ALA A 298 -5.38 22.69 -5.47
N LYS A 299 -4.81 21.52 -5.78
CA LYS A 299 -5.49 20.23 -5.69
C LYS A 299 -5.98 19.95 -4.25
N VAL A 300 -5.16 20.24 -3.25
CA VAL A 300 -5.52 20.05 -1.84
C VAL A 300 -6.66 20.96 -1.40
N VAL A 301 -6.76 22.20 -1.91
CA VAL A 301 -7.91 23.08 -1.61
C VAL A 301 -9.22 22.41 -2.01
N ASN A 302 -9.27 21.88 -3.24
CA ASN A 302 -10.46 21.21 -3.76
C ASN A 302 -10.79 19.94 -2.97
N ILE A 303 -9.79 19.19 -2.51
CA ILE A 303 -9.99 18.00 -1.68
C ILE A 303 -10.58 18.36 -0.33
N VAL A 304 -10.08 19.41 0.34
CA VAL A 304 -10.64 19.85 1.62
C VAL A 304 -12.11 20.21 1.46
N GLN A 305 -12.47 20.94 0.41
CA GLN A 305 -13.87 21.28 0.14
C GLN A 305 -14.73 20.02 -0.09
N LEU A 306 -14.26 19.08 -0.92
CA LEU A 306 -14.96 17.82 -1.14
C LEU A 306 -15.15 17.01 0.15
N VAL A 307 -14.11 16.91 0.99
CA VAL A 307 -14.14 16.21 2.28
C VAL A 307 -15.17 16.86 3.20
N ASP A 308 -15.09 18.18 3.37
CA ASP A 308 -15.96 18.91 4.30
C ASP A 308 -17.44 18.84 3.84
N THR A 309 -17.72 18.97 2.53
CA THR A 309 -19.06 18.78 1.96
C THR A 309 -19.57 17.35 2.15
N THR A 310 -18.71 16.34 2.01
CA THR A 310 -19.11 14.93 2.21
C THR A 310 -19.44 14.63 3.66
N ILE A 311 -18.61 15.12 4.59
CA ILE A 311 -18.83 14.97 6.04
C ILE A 311 -20.15 15.64 6.45
N ALA A 312 -20.42 16.85 5.95
CA ALA A 312 -21.67 17.55 6.22
C ALA A 312 -22.89 16.80 5.66
N GLY A 313 -22.81 16.31 4.42
CA GLY A 313 -23.89 15.52 3.81
C GLY A 313 -24.19 14.22 4.55
N ILE A 314 -23.16 13.48 4.96
CA ILE A 314 -23.35 12.27 5.79
C ILE A 314 -23.95 12.62 7.16
N GLY A 315 -23.49 13.71 7.79
CA GLY A 315 -24.03 14.19 9.06
C GLY A 315 -25.53 14.50 8.97
N GLN A 316 -25.96 15.18 7.91
CA GLN A 316 -27.38 15.50 7.69
C GLN A 316 -28.25 14.24 7.56
N LEU A 317 -27.77 13.20 6.89
CA LEU A 317 -28.50 11.92 6.77
C LEU A 317 -28.64 11.23 8.13
N ILE A 318 -27.60 11.27 8.96
CA ILE A 318 -27.65 10.77 10.35
C ILE A 318 -28.64 11.57 11.19
N ASP A 319 -28.64 12.90 11.08
CA ASP A 319 -29.55 13.79 11.80
C ASP A 319 -31.03 13.56 11.38
N GLN A 320 -31.26 13.08 10.16
CA GLN A 320 -32.56 12.64 9.66
C GLN A 320 -32.96 11.23 10.14
N GLY A 321 -32.16 10.59 10.99
CA GLY A 321 -32.42 9.26 11.55
C GLY A 321 -31.96 8.10 10.67
N GLN A 322 -31.23 8.35 9.57
CA GLN A 322 -30.70 7.27 8.73
C GLN A 322 -29.46 6.66 9.38
N THR A 323 -29.38 5.32 9.37
CA THR A 323 -28.23 4.57 9.92
C THR A 323 -27.52 3.74 8.85
N ILE A 324 -28.29 3.28 7.87
CA ILE A 324 -27.83 2.50 6.72
C ILE A 324 -28.43 3.12 5.47
N ILE A 325 -27.60 3.34 4.45
CA ILE A 325 -28.02 3.82 3.13
C ILE A 325 -27.32 3.03 2.03
N LYS A 326 -27.77 3.20 0.80
CA LYS A 326 -27.05 2.80 -0.41
C LYS A 326 -26.01 3.85 -0.75
N VAL A 327 -24.92 3.43 -1.40
CA VAL A 327 -23.82 4.35 -1.74
C VAL A 327 -24.24 5.45 -2.72
N SER A 328 -25.17 5.17 -3.64
CA SER A 328 -25.75 6.14 -4.56
C SER A 328 -26.50 7.28 -3.87
N GLU A 329 -26.90 7.11 -2.61
CA GLU A 329 -27.61 8.11 -1.82
C GLU A 329 -26.65 9.13 -1.16
N ILE A 330 -25.33 8.96 -1.31
CA ILE A 330 -24.35 9.92 -0.80
C ILE A 330 -24.23 11.13 -1.77
N PRO A 331 -24.61 12.36 -1.36
CA PRO A 331 -24.70 13.50 -2.27
C PRO A 331 -23.39 13.88 -3.00
N SER A 332 -22.24 13.58 -2.40
CA SER A 332 -20.91 13.91 -2.93
C SER A 332 -20.26 12.77 -3.72
N ALA A 333 -20.88 11.59 -3.80
CA ALA A 333 -20.38 10.45 -4.55
C ALA A 333 -20.58 10.65 -6.06
N LYS A 334 -19.79 11.54 -6.67
CA LYS A 334 -19.75 11.67 -8.12
C LYS A 334 -19.06 10.45 -8.72
N PHE A 335 -19.81 9.62 -9.44
CA PHE A 335 -19.31 8.46 -10.17
C PHE A 335 -18.85 8.88 -11.57
N THR A 336 -17.54 9.10 -11.74
CA THR A 336 -16.91 9.27 -13.06
C THR A 336 -16.10 8.02 -13.39
N PRO A 337 -16.53 7.17 -14.33
CA PRO A 337 -15.80 5.97 -14.67
C PRO A 337 -14.52 6.36 -15.43
N SER A 338 -13.43 5.67 -15.13
CA SER A 338 -12.29 5.60 -16.03
C SER A 338 -11.90 4.15 -16.16
N GLN A 339 -11.59 3.70 -17.38
CA GLN A 339 -11.14 2.31 -17.64
C GLN A 339 -10.00 1.89 -16.70
N ASN A 340 -9.16 2.84 -16.29
CA ASN A 340 -7.96 2.61 -15.49
C ASN A 340 -8.19 2.75 -13.97
N GLY A 341 -9.23 3.48 -13.54
CA GLY A 341 -9.50 3.76 -12.11
C GLY A 341 -10.54 2.85 -11.47
N CYS A 342 -11.27 2.06 -12.26
CA CYS A 342 -12.40 1.26 -11.76
C CYS A 342 -12.06 -0.21 -11.42
N ARG A 343 -10.90 -0.74 -11.83
CA ARG A 343 -10.55 -2.18 -11.72
C ARG A 343 -10.65 -2.76 -10.31
N PHE A 344 -10.40 -1.94 -9.29
CA PHE A 344 -10.43 -2.30 -7.87
C PHE A 344 -11.42 -1.44 -7.09
N CYS A 345 -12.37 -0.83 -7.79
CA CYS A 345 -13.41 -0.06 -7.14
C CYS A 345 -14.42 -1.05 -6.54
N PRO A 346 -14.67 -1.03 -5.22
CA PRO A 346 -15.74 -1.81 -4.57
C PRO A 346 -17.10 -1.66 -5.27
N MET A 347 -17.31 -0.50 -5.89
CA MET A 347 -18.56 -0.13 -6.53
C MET A 347 -18.63 -0.51 -8.00
N ILE A 348 -17.60 -1.12 -8.60
CA ILE A 348 -17.54 -1.36 -10.06
C ILE A 348 -18.75 -2.15 -10.55
N GLY A 349 -19.17 -3.16 -9.79
CA GLY A 349 -20.26 -4.06 -10.15
C GLY A 349 -21.66 -3.45 -10.09
N VAL A 350 -21.79 -2.23 -9.55
CA VAL A 350 -23.08 -1.51 -9.41
C VAL A 350 -23.00 -0.07 -9.96
N CYS A 351 -21.83 0.37 -10.39
CA CYS A 351 -21.62 1.70 -10.95
C CYS A 351 -22.29 1.78 -12.33
N PRO A 352 -23.34 2.61 -12.53
CA PRO A 352 -24.04 2.71 -13.81
C PRO A 352 -23.11 3.08 -14.96
N ALA A 353 -22.11 3.91 -14.66
CA ALA A 353 -21.16 4.40 -15.62
C ALA A 353 -20.12 3.33 -16.02
N ALA A 354 -19.69 2.47 -15.09
CA ALA A 354 -18.83 1.31 -15.40
C ALA A 354 -19.59 0.26 -16.22
N ILE A 355 -20.85 -0.01 -15.88
CA ILE A 355 -21.76 -0.90 -16.63
C ILE A 355 -21.92 -0.40 -18.07
N LYS A 356 -22.21 0.90 -18.25
CA LYS A 356 -22.35 1.52 -19.57
C LYS A 356 -21.06 1.48 -20.40
N SER A 357 -19.90 1.56 -19.76
CA SER A 357 -18.59 1.47 -20.42
C SER A 357 -18.09 0.03 -20.63
N GLY A 358 -18.88 -1.00 -20.27
CA GLY A 358 -18.50 -2.41 -20.43
C GLY A 358 -17.31 -2.85 -19.58
N ILE A 359 -17.00 -2.11 -18.51
CA ILE A 359 -15.89 -2.45 -17.62
C ILE A 359 -16.34 -3.64 -16.75
N LYS A 360 -15.67 -4.78 -16.91
CA LYS A 360 -15.97 -6.00 -16.14
C LYS A 360 -15.41 -5.91 -14.73
N ASP A 361 -16.23 -6.35 -13.79
CA ASP A 361 -15.84 -6.58 -12.41
C ASP A 361 -15.00 -7.86 -12.32
N VAL A 362 -13.68 -7.72 -12.20
CA VAL A 362 -12.74 -8.85 -12.09
C VAL A 362 -12.94 -9.64 -10.79
N SER A 363 -13.66 -9.12 -9.80
CA SER A 363 -14.00 -9.85 -8.58
C SER A 363 -15.16 -10.84 -8.77
N LYS A 364 -16.03 -10.64 -9.78
CA LYS A 364 -17.20 -11.48 -10.04
C LYS A 364 -16.92 -12.73 -10.88
N ASP A 365 -15.78 -12.79 -11.56
CA ASP A 365 -15.35 -13.98 -12.32
C ASP A 365 -14.85 -15.13 -11.41
N ILE A 366 -14.85 -14.94 -10.09
CA ILE A 366 -14.33 -15.92 -9.12
C ILE A 366 -15.43 -16.19 -8.07
N SER A 367 -16.17 -17.28 -8.27
CA SER A 367 -17.32 -17.73 -7.46
C SER A 367 -17.00 -18.13 -6.01
N ILE A 368 -15.78 -17.93 -5.54
CA ILE A 368 -15.23 -18.52 -4.30
C ILE A 368 -15.52 -17.65 -3.05
N ALA A 369 -15.79 -16.36 -3.23
CA ALA A 369 -16.02 -15.42 -2.12
C ALA A 369 -17.23 -15.75 -1.23
N LYS A 370 -18.24 -16.47 -1.75
CA LYS A 370 -19.45 -16.82 -0.98
C LYS A 370 -19.26 -18.05 -0.08
N ASP A 371 -18.42 -19.00 -0.48
CA ASP A 371 -18.25 -20.26 0.24
C ASP A 371 -17.28 -20.12 1.43
N GLY A 372 -16.24 -19.28 1.32
CA GLY A 372 -15.32 -19.04 2.43
C GLY A 372 -15.98 -18.38 3.65
N ARG A 373 -16.94 -17.47 3.45
CA ARG A 373 -17.71 -16.86 4.53
C ARG A 373 -18.65 -17.87 5.19
N ARG A 374 -19.36 -18.68 4.39
CA ARG A 374 -20.23 -19.75 4.90
C ARG A 374 -19.47 -20.82 5.66
N GLN A 375 -18.27 -21.17 5.20
CA GLN A 375 -17.38 -22.11 5.91
C GLN A 375 -16.89 -21.52 7.23
N ALA A 376 -16.50 -20.23 7.28
CA ALA A 376 -16.15 -19.57 8.53
C ALA A 376 -17.35 -19.48 9.50
N GLU A 377 -18.54 -19.13 9.01
CA GLU A 377 -19.78 -19.10 9.80
C GLU A 377 -20.17 -20.51 10.30
N ALA A 378 -19.95 -21.56 9.50
CA ALA A 378 -20.21 -22.95 9.88
C ALA A 378 -19.17 -23.53 10.84
N GLN A 379 -17.91 -23.11 10.74
CA GLN A 379 -16.80 -23.64 11.53
C GLN A 379 -16.65 -22.94 12.90
N PHE A 380 -17.13 -21.71 13.04
CA PHE A 380 -16.96 -20.90 14.26
C PHE A 380 -18.26 -20.49 14.95
N GLY A 381 -19.43 -20.89 14.43
CA GLY A 381 -20.73 -20.54 15.01
C GLY A 381 -21.09 -19.06 14.85
N ASP A 382 -22.34 -18.73 15.13
CA ASP A 382 -22.93 -17.39 14.92
C ASP A 382 -22.03 -16.22 15.35
N LYS A 383 -22.14 -15.13 14.56
CA LYS A 383 -21.55 -13.79 14.74
C LYS A 383 -20.86 -13.56 16.09
N PRO A 384 -19.63 -13.02 16.15
CA PRO A 384 -19.07 -12.55 17.41
C PRO A 384 -20.02 -11.53 18.03
N LYS A 385 -20.75 -11.95 19.07
CA LYS A 385 -21.48 -11.09 19.99
C LYS A 385 -20.43 -10.45 20.90
N GLY A 386 -20.35 -9.12 20.87
CA GLY A 386 -19.51 -8.30 21.77
C GLY A 386 -18.26 -7.75 21.05
N ALA A 387 -17.95 -6.46 21.10
CA ALA A 387 -18.10 -5.55 22.24
C ALA A 387 -18.76 -4.21 21.86
N VAL A 388 -19.99 -4.03 22.33
CA VAL A 388 -20.46 -2.72 22.78
C VAL A 388 -20.21 -2.72 24.28
N ASN A 389 -19.07 -2.20 24.71
CA ASN A 389 -18.97 -1.71 26.08
C ASN A 389 -19.47 -0.27 26.04
N GLN A 390 -20.66 -0.07 26.60
CA GLN A 390 -21.10 1.22 27.09
C GLN A 390 -19.98 1.76 27.99
N VAL A 391 -19.43 2.91 27.61
CA VAL A 391 -18.80 3.81 28.57
C VAL A 391 -19.95 4.74 28.98
N GLU A 392 -20.49 4.49 30.17
CA GLU A 392 -21.21 5.55 30.89
C GLU A 392 -20.22 6.69 31.12
N LEU A 393 -20.61 7.89 30.69
CA LEU A 393 -20.18 9.16 31.26
C LEU A 393 -21.37 9.73 32.04
#